data_AF-A0A9P7JA52-F1
#
_entry.id   AF-A0A9P7JA52-F1
#
_cell.length_a   1.000
_cell.length_b   1.000
_cell.length_c   1.000
_cell.angle_alpha   90.00
_cell.angle_beta   90.00
_cell.angle_gamma   90.00
#
_symmetry.space_group_name_H-M   'P 1'
#
loop_
_entity.id
_entity.type
_entity.pdbx_description
1 polymer ?
#
loop_
_entity_poly.entity_id
_entity_poly.type
_entity_poly.pdbx_seq_one_letter_code
_entity_poly.pdbx_strand_id
1 'polypeptide(L)'
;GFVSDACGKLLCPVEWHWEDALVKAGIHDHTTDFIVSENLWPLFMYENYVADTKNLEHGLMKSKLLLMGFKAIFTSPSLANEVDGEGDCTDILENNRHAQ
;
A
#
# COMPACT_ATOMS: atom_id res chain seq x y z
N GLY A 1 5.01 1.87 10.03
CA GLY A 1 4.27 1.10 9.02
C GLY A 1 2.95 0.64 9.58
N PHE A 2 2.92 -0.52 10.24
CA PHE A 2 1.71 -1.19 10.71
C PHE A 2 1.03 -0.59 11.96
N VAL A 3 1.60 0.45 12.58
CA VAL A 3 0.95 1.20 13.69
C VAL A 3 -0.21 2.06 13.19
N SER A 4 -0.11 2.58 11.96
CA SER A 4 -1.19 3.35 11.32
C SER A 4 -2.10 2.41 10.54
N ASP A 5 -3.41 2.52 10.74
CA ASP A 5 -4.38 1.64 10.09
C ASP A 5 -4.39 1.83 8.56
N ALA A 6 -4.30 3.08 8.11
CA ALA A 6 -4.22 3.42 6.69
C ALA A 6 -2.96 2.82 6.04
N CYS A 7 -1.81 2.94 6.72
CA CYS A 7 -0.56 2.35 6.24
C CYS A 7 -0.58 0.82 6.29
N GLY A 8 -1.19 0.24 7.33
CA GLY A 8 -1.35 -1.21 7.48
C GLY A 8 -2.17 -1.80 6.34
N LYS A 9 -3.30 -1.16 5.98
CA LYS A 9 -4.14 -1.56 4.84
C LYS A 9 -3.37 -1.58 3.51
N LEU A 10 -2.49 -0.62 3.29
CA LEU A 10 -1.65 -0.52 2.09
C LEU A 10 -0.48 -1.51 2.07
N LEU A 11 0.10 -1.81 3.23
CA LEU A 11 1.26 -2.69 3.36
C LEU A 11 0.90 -4.17 3.50
N CYS A 12 -0.33 -4.46 3.90
CA CYS A 12 -0.84 -5.83 4.01
C CYS A 12 -0.83 -6.50 2.63
N PRO A 13 -0.28 -7.72 2.51
CA PRO A 13 -0.42 -8.54 1.31
C PRO A 13 -1.88 -8.70 0.87
N VAL A 14 -2.09 -8.78 -0.44
CA VAL A 14 -3.42 -8.86 -1.06
C VAL A 14 -4.21 -10.11 -0.67
N GLU A 15 -3.51 -11.17 -0.28
CA GLU A 15 -4.07 -12.44 0.18
C GLU A 15 -4.66 -12.35 1.58
N TRP A 16 -4.31 -11.32 2.34
CA TRP A 16 -4.77 -11.12 3.70
C TRP A 16 -5.71 -9.93 3.79
N HIS A 17 -6.67 -10.00 4.71
CA HIS A 17 -7.60 -8.92 4.93
C HIS A 17 -7.15 -8.13 6.16
N TRP A 18 -6.61 -6.93 5.92
CA TRP A 18 -6.16 -6.07 7.02
C TRP A 18 -7.25 -5.83 8.05
N GLU A 19 -8.54 -5.80 7.68
CA GLU A 19 -9.65 -5.58 8.62
C GLU A 19 -9.89 -6.76 9.57
N ASP A 20 -9.33 -7.94 9.30
CA ASP A 20 -9.37 -9.08 10.21
C ASP A 20 -8.44 -8.85 11.40
N ALA A 21 -9.01 -8.92 12.62
CA ALA A 21 -8.28 -8.75 13.86
C ALA A 21 -7.16 -9.78 14.04
N LEU A 22 -7.35 -11.01 13.52
CA LEU A 22 -6.33 -12.06 13.57
C LEU A 22 -5.15 -11.72 12.67
N VAL A 23 -5.41 -11.19 11.48
CA VAL A 23 -4.38 -10.72 10.55
C VAL A 23 -3.59 -9.57 11.17
N LYS A 24 -4.29 -8.55 11.73
CA LYS A 24 -3.61 -7.41 12.39
C LYS A 24 -2.72 -7.87 13.55
N ALA A 25 -3.27 -8.69 14.44
CA ALA A 25 -2.54 -9.21 15.59
C ALA A 25 -1.36 -10.08 15.14
N GLY A 26 -1.57 -10.99 14.19
CA GLY A 26 -0.53 -11.88 13.70
C GLY A 26 0.64 -11.17 13.01
N ILE A 27 0.35 -10.09 12.26
CA ILE A 27 1.37 -9.21 11.66
C ILE A 27 2.11 -8.41 12.73
N HIS A 28 1.40 -7.87 13.74
CA HIS A 28 2.01 -7.11 14.84
C HIS A 28 2.88 -7.98 15.74
N ASP A 29 2.43 -9.20 16.03
CA ASP A 29 3.08 -10.14 16.94
C ASP A 29 4.17 -10.97 16.22
N HIS A 30 4.40 -10.72 14.93
CA HIS A 30 5.40 -11.42 14.10
C HIS A 30 5.25 -12.95 14.11
N THR A 31 4.01 -13.42 14.10
CA THR A 31 3.70 -14.86 14.11
C THR A 31 4.08 -15.54 12.80
N THR A 32 4.42 -16.83 12.86
CA THR A 32 4.86 -17.62 11.68
C THR A 32 3.78 -17.79 10.62
N ASP A 33 2.51 -17.61 10.99
CA ASP A 33 1.37 -17.75 10.08
C ASP A 33 1.21 -16.55 9.12
N PHE A 34 1.84 -15.43 9.44
CA PHE A 34 1.78 -14.18 8.66
C PHE A 34 3.17 -13.74 8.16
N ILE A 35 3.98 -14.71 7.71
CA ILE A 35 5.26 -14.44 7.04
C ILE A 35 5.01 -14.05 5.59
N VAL A 36 5.54 -12.89 5.19
CA VAL A 36 5.51 -12.42 3.79
C VAL A 36 6.51 -13.25 2.96
N SER A 37 6.01 -14.00 1.98
CA SER A 37 6.80 -14.77 1.00
C SER A 37 7.01 -13.97 -0.29
N GLU A 38 7.88 -14.45 -1.19
CA GLU A 38 8.27 -13.75 -2.43
C GLU A 38 7.12 -13.39 -3.39
N ASN A 39 5.96 -14.06 -3.26
CA ASN A 39 4.81 -13.84 -4.13
C ASN A 39 3.69 -13.01 -3.47
N LEU A 40 3.86 -12.64 -2.20
CA LEU A 40 2.87 -11.87 -1.45
C LEU A 40 3.13 -10.38 -1.67
N TRP A 41 2.36 -9.79 -2.58
CA TRP A 41 2.50 -8.39 -2.94
C TRP A 41 1.68 -7.49 -2.03
N PRO A 42 2.27 -6.42 -1.45
CA PRO A 42 1.52 -5.40 -0.74
C PRO A 42 0.47 -4.71 -1.63
N LEU A 43 -0.68 -4.38 -1.06
CA LEU A 43 -1.77 -3.73 -1.78
C LEU A 43 -1.39 -2.40 -2.44
N PHE A 44 -0.46 -1.64 -1.83
CA PHE A 44 0.03 -0.38 -2.39
C PHE A 44 0.71 -0.53 -3.76
N MET A 45 1.05 -1.75 -4.19
CA MET A 45 1.65 -2.00 -5.49
C MET A 45 0.61 -2.01 -6.62
N TYR A 46 -0.67 -2.13 -6.30
CA TYR A 46 -1.75 -2.27 -7.27
C TYR A 46 -2.37 -0.94 -7.68
N GLU A 47 -2.85 -0.88 -8.92
CA GLU A 47 -3.71 0.19 -9.44
C GLU A 47 -4.90 0.42 -8.50
N ASN A 48 -5.15 1.68 -8.15
CA ASN A 48 -6.21 2.08 -7.21
C ASN A 48 -6.19 1.36 -5.85
N TYR A 49 -5.07 0.72 -5.48
CA TYR A 49 -4.94 -0.10 -4.28
C TYR A 49 -5.97 -1.25 -4.22
N VAL A 50 -6.28 -1.84 -5.37
CA VAL A 50 -7.18 -3.00 -5.49
C VAL A 50 -6.52 -4.07 -6.35
N ALA A 51 -6.45 -5.28 -5.82
CA ALA A 51 -5.93 -6.44 -6.54
C ALA A 51 -7.06 -7.33 -7.05
N ASP A 52 -6.91 -7.81 -8.29
CA ASP A 52 -7.77 -8.87 -8.81
C ASP A 52 -7.27 -10.23 -8.32
N THR A 53 -7.99 -10.86 -7.39
CA THR A 53 -7.65 -12.18 -6.85
C THR A 53 -7.66 -13.30 -7.89
N LYS A 54 -8.32 -13.09 -9.04
CA LYS A 54 -8.32 -14.03 -10.16
C LYS A 54 -7.13 -13.81 -11.09
N ASN A 55 -6.52 -12.62 -11.05
CA ASN A 55 -5.44 -12.23 -11.93
C ASN A 55 -4.50 -11.22 -11.24
N LEU A 56 -3.59 -11.72 -10.41
CA LEU A 56 -2.70 -10.88 -9.58
C LEU A 56 -1.69 -10.03 -10.36
N GLU A 57 -1.46 -10.32 -11.63
CA GLU A 57 -0.66 -9.47 -12.53
C GLU A 57 -1.45 -8.24 -13.01
N HIS A 58 -2.78 -8.29 -12.96
CA HIS A 58 -3.62 -7.16 -13.32
C HIS A 58 -3.46 -6.04 -12.29
N GLY A 59 -3.12 -4.84 -12.77
CA GLY A 59 -2.92 -3.67 -11.91
C GLY A 59 -1.60 -3.68 -11.13
N LEU A 60 -0.80 -4.75 -11.16
CA LEU A 60 0.46 -4.83 -10.43
C LEU A 60 1.47 -3.78 -10.93
N MET A 61 2.13 -3.10 -9.98
CA MET A 61 3.07 -1.99 -10.21
C MET A 61 2.48 -0.77 -10.94
N LYS A 62 1.16 -0.60 -10.92
CA LYS A 62 0.48 0.56 -11.53
C LYS A 62 -0.08 1.54 -10.50
N SER A 63 0.32 1.42 -9.24
CA SER A 63 -0.19 2.33 -8.20
C SER A 63 0.34 3.76 -8.35
N LYS A 64 -0.49 4.72 -7.96
CA LYS A 64 -0.12 6.14 -7.92
C LYS A 64 1.04 6.37 -6.95
N LEU A 65 1.04 5.69 -5.80
CA LEU A 65 2.10 5.80 -4.80
C LEU A 65 3.47 5.38 -5.35
N LEU A 66 3.51 4.30 -6.15
CA LEU A 66 4.76 3.85 -6.78
C LEU A 66 5.27 4.87 -7.80
N LEU A 67 4.36 5.44 -8.61
CA LEU A 67 4.70 6.47 -9.59
C LEU A 67 5.23 7.75 -8.92
N MET A 68 4.59 8.18 -7.83
CA MET A 68 5.05 9.33 -7.03
C MET A 68 6.44 9.08 -6.44
N GLY A 69 6.67 7.91 -5.84
CA GLY A 69 7.98 7.52 -5.30
C GLY A 69 9.07 7.46 -6.37
N PHE A 70 8.76 6.88 -7.53
CA PHE A 70 9.67 6.86 -8.67
C PHE A 70 10.06 8.27 -9.13
N LYS A 71 9.07 9.16 -9.33
CA LYS A 71 9.35 10.56 -9.68
C LYS A 71 10.19 11.25 -8.61
N ALA A 72 9.87 11.06 -7.33
CA ALA A 72 10.61 11.67 -6.23
C ALA A 72 12.09 11.26 -6.22
N ILE A 73 12.39 10.00 -6.52
CA ILE A 73 13.76 9.45 -6.50
C ILE A 73 14.54 9.83 -7.76
N PHE A 74 13.93 9.69 -8.95
CA PHE A 74 14.65 9.74 -10.23
C PHE A 74 14.51 11.06 -10.98
N THR A 75 13.58 11.93 -10.58
CA THR A 75 13.37 13.22 -11.25
C THR A 75 13.59 14.37 -10.26
N SER A 76 12.58 14.73 -9.49
CA SER A 76 12.65 15.72 -8.42
C SER A 76 11.53 15.44 -7.41
N PRO A 77 11.75 15.64 -6.10
CA PRO A 77 10.69 15.55 -5.10
C PRO A 77 9.46 16.40 -5.42
N SER A 78 9.64 17.54 -6.10
CA SER A 78 8.53 18.43 -6.48
C SER A 78 7.57 17.81 -7.50
N LEU A 79 8.08 16.95 -8.40
CA LEU A 79 7.29 16.30 -9.47
C LEU A 79 6.41 15.15 -8.95
N ALA A 80 6.66 14.68 -7.73
CA ALA A 80 5.82 13.67 -7.09
C ALA A 80 4.40 14.18 -6.84
N ASN A 81 4.24 15.48 -6.58
CA ASN A 81 2.94 16.10 -6.36
C ASN A 81 2.17 16.37 -7.66
N GLU A 82 2.83 16.26 -8.82
CA GLU A 82 2.25 16.48 -10.15
C GLU A 82 1.70 15.18 -10.78
N VAL A 83 1.56 14.12 -9.99
CA VAL A 83 0.86 12.91 -10.46
C VAL A 83 -0.64 13.19 -10.36
N ASP A 84 -1.19 13.83 -11.39
CA ASP A 84 -2.64 13.89 -11.59
C ASP A 84 -3.15 12.51 -11.97
N GLY A 85 -4.09 12.01 -11.19
CA GLY A 85 -4.71 10.70 -11.36
C GLY A 85 -5.95 10.67 -10.49
N GLU A 86 -7.10 10.48 -11.14
CA GLU A 86 -8.41 10.30 -10.51
C GLU A 86 -8.33 9.06 -9.61
N GLY A 87 -8.26 9.30 -8.30
CA GLY A 87 -7.90 8.28 -7.33
C GLY A 87 -7.41 8.93 -6.04
N ASP A 88 -8.30 8.84 -5.06
CA ASP A 88 -8.27 9.26 -3.66
C ASP A 88 -6.95 9.00 -2.88
N CYS A 89 -5.86 9.61 -3.32
CA CYS A 89 -4.56 9.51 -2.64
C CYS A 89 -4.31 10.73 -1.73
N THR A 90 -5.07 11.80 -1.88
CA THR A 90 -5.00 12.99 -1.02
C THR A 90 -5.35 12.63 0.41
N ASP A 91 -6.40 11.82 0.60
CA ASP A 91 -6.98 11.54 1.91
C ASP A 91 -6.05 10.69 2.79
N ILE A 92 -5.33 9.73 2.20
CA ILE A 92 -4.35 8.88 2.92
C ILE A 92 -3.11 9.70 3.34
N LEU A 93 -2.65 10.61 2.49
CA LEU A 93 -1.46 11.44 2.77
C LEU A 93 -1.76 12.55 3.78
N GLU A 94 -2.96 13.13 3.74
CA GLU A 94 -3.41 14.12 4.73
C GLU A 94 -3.57 13.51 6.11
N ASN A 95 -4.13 12.30 6.22
CA ASN A 95 -4.33 11.64 7.51
C ASN A 95 -3.00 11.31 8.23
N ASN A 96 -1.92 11.02 7.48
CA ASN A 96 -0.60 10.81 8.06
C ASN A 96 0.12 12.12 8.46
N ARG A 97 -0.26 13.26 7.87
CA ARG A 97 0.31 14.58 8.22
C ARG A 97 -0.20 15.14 9.55
N HIS A 98 -1.40 14.75 9.98
CA HIS A 98 -2.00 15.21 11.25
C HIS A 98 -1.57 14.36 12.46
N ALA A 99 -0.80 13.29 12.25
CA ALA A 99 -0.31 12.41 13.32
C ALA A 99 1.11 12.76 13.81
N GLN A 100 1.66 13.93 13.42
CA GLN A 100 2.95 14.46 13.92
C GLN A 100 2.77 15.56 14.96
#